data_AF-A0A9W6XLG9-F1
#
_entry.id   AF-A0A9W6XLG9-F1
#
_cell.length_a   1.000
_cell.length_b   1.000
_cell.length_c   1.000
_cell.angle_alpha   90.00
_cell.angle_beta   90.00
_cell.angle_gamma   90.00
#
_symmetry.space_group_name_H-M   'P 1'
#
loop_
_entity.id
_entity.type
_entity.pdbx_description
1 polymer ?
#
loop_
_entity_poly.entity_id
_entity_poly.type
_entity_poly.pdbx_seq_one_letter_code
_entity_poly.pdbx_strand_id
1 'polypeptide(L)'
;MPVDGASEVQRLVKAATEVLGRADGASPLIRDTDSAALSQVLEELQRLVAQLGAQRVLEMSGTLVMDAGVELYNAPRAALRVLMQMEKSKAHDGQQSSFPRHSLVVTRFVAAKLMGLSLVCLRGGDDGHARGGKNNVQFVDEYVDVLRSFGRVGMMMLESASIDCEKCGEYLALAKEAFSSSLQLWSQIGLSSLAKFKRGLELEDVVDDLWDFCVDRVRVHRLLGERSDSAGGLQEIVSSLQELKMLVPYKSSYASCLLGLMRDVSDGYDKAGQHELQVTFAEEAITIGDALESKADETSLGLVASFKQHMLVNLLRALCALGDAERADTCYQLVPGNREPDVLLPMIRLYVDNKQLEKAHRLLLLLFQQDSLYDSILGARIYAQGHSYSSKGLQIYQTVADNYEDAEFIINLEIACNLISTVDKRCEAMDELKRIGPTLLAMERYILDDFIGRNTVGLSTIYTTGKGKFSTTDT
;
A
#
# COMPACT_ATOMS: atom_id res chain seq x y z
N MET A 1 -38.57 29.70 18.92
CA MET A 1 -38.09 30.08 17.59
C MET A 1 -37.03 29.08 17.19
N PRO A 2 -37.05 28.51 15.98
CA PRO A 2 -35.93 27.67 15.54
C PRO A 2 -34.67 28.53 15.52
N VAL A 3 -33.61 28.06 16.16
CA VAL A 3 -32.30 28.72 16.15
C VAL A 3 -31.80 28.68 14.71
N ASP A 4 -31.41 29.83 14.18
CA ASP A 4 -30.78 29.92 12.86
C ASP A 4 -29.50 29.06 12.85
N GLY A 5 -29.47 28.07 11.95
CA GLY A 5 -28.38 27.10 11.87
C GLY A 5 -27.02 27.76 11.63
N ALA A 6 -26.96 28.89 10.91
CA ALA A 6 -25.71 29.61 10.69
C ALA A 6 -25.19 30.28 11.96
N SER A 7 -26.10 30.89 12.73
CA SER A 7 -25.78 31.51 14.03
C SER A 7 -25.27 30.47 15.05
N GLU A 8 -25.84 29.27 15.05
CA GLU A 8 -25.39 28.19 15.94
C GLU A 8 -24.01 27.64 15.54
N VAL A 9 -23.74 27.50 14.25
CA VAL A 9 -22.39 27.16 13.73
C VAL A 9 -21.36 28.18 14.21
N GLN A 10 -21.63 29.48 14.06
CA GLN A 10 -20.71 30.54 14.51
C GLN A 10 -20.45 30.50 16.01
N ARG A 11 -21.50 30.28 16.82
CA ARG A 11 -21.37 30.15 18.28
C ARG A 11 -20.41 29.02 18.66
N LEU A 12 -20.57 27.85 18.04
CA LEU A 12 -19.74 26.68 18.31
C LEU A 12 -18.30 26.84 17.76
N VAL A 13 -18.13 27.42 16.56
CA VAL A 13 -16.81 27.74 16.01
C VAL A 13 -16.06 28.68 16.95
N LYS A 14 -16.70 29.75 17.42
CA LYS A 14 -16.11 30.68 18.38
C LYS A 14 -15.68 29.99 19.68
N ALA A 15 -16.50 29.09 20.21
CA ALA A 15 -16.14 28.31 21.40
C ALA A 15 -14.89 27.44 21.15
N ALA A 16 -14.80 26.79 19.99
CA ALA A 16 -13.63 25.99 19.63
C ALA A 16 -12.37 26.85 19.45
N THR A 17 -12.48 28.02 18.80
CA THR A 17 -11.34 28.92 18.59
C THR A 17 -10.85 29.55 19.89
N GLU A 18 -11.74 29.87 20.83
CA GLU A 18 -11.38 30.32 22.18
C GLU A 18 -10.64 29.25 23.00
N VAL A 19 -11.04 27.98 22.88
CA VAL A 19 -10.32 26.86 23.52
C VAL A 19 -8.92 26.70 22.93
N LEU A 20 -8.80 26.71 21.59
CA LEU A 20 -7.51 26.59 20.91
C LEU A 20 -6.60 27.80 21.15
N GLY A 21 -7.16 29.01 21.29
CA GLY A 21 -6.40 30.21 21.62
C GLY A 21 -5.77 30.20 23.01
N ARG A 22 -6.26 29.34 23.92
CA ARG A 22 -5.69 29.15 25.26
C ARG A 22 -4.61 28.06 25.33
N ALA A 23 -4.32 27.39 24.21
CA ALA A 23 -3.33 26.32 24.13
C ALA A 23 -1.88 26.79 24.40
N ASP A 24 -1.58 28.07 24.15
CA ASP A 24 -0.25 28.64 24.38
C ASP A 24 -0.05 28.99 25.88
N GLY A 25 0.63 28.10 26.61
CA GLY A 25 1.13 28.36 27.97
C GLY A 25 0.34 27.75 29.13
N ALA A 26 -0.71 26.96 28.87
CA ALA A 26 -1.49 26.31 29.93
C ALA A 26 -0.74 25.15 30.62
N SER A 27 -1.00 24.94 31.92
CA SER A 27 -0.56 23.77 32.70
C SER A 27 -1.16 22.46 32.15
N PRO A 28 -0.50 21.28 32.28
CA PRO A 28 -1.03 20.01 31.77
C PRO A 28 -2.48 19.71 32.16
N LEU A 29 -2.87 20.03 33.40
CA LEU A 29 -4.22 19.77 33.92
C LEU A 29 -5.31 20.63 33.23
N ILE A 30 -4.95 21.86 32.86
CA ILE A 30 -5.84 22.78 32.13
C ILE A 30 -5.98 22.32 30.67
N ARG A 31 -4.95 21.70 30.11
CA ARG A 31 -4.95 21.17 28.74
C ARG A 31 -5.80 19.92 28.58
N ASP A 32 -5.84 19.04 29.57
CA ASP A 32 -6.73 17.88 29.54
C ASP A 32 -8.19 18.34 29.56
N THR A 33 -8.52 19.35 30.39
CA THR A 33 -9.85 19.95 30.41
C THR A 33 -10.18 20.69 29.11
N ASP A 34 -9.23 21.45 28.54
CA ASP A 34 -9.42 22.16 27.27
C ASP A 34 -9.52 21.18 26.09
N SER A 35 -8.78 20.07 26.11
CA SER A 35 -8.90 19.02 25.09
C SER A 35 -10.26 18.33 25.17
N ALA A 36 -10.76 18.03 26.38
CA ALA A 36 -12.10 17.46 26.54
C ALA A 36 -13.20 18.43 26.09
N ALA A 37 -13.09 19.71 26.47
CA ALA A 37 -14.01 20.76 26.03
C ALA A 37 -14.00 20.91 24.49
N LEU A 38 -12.81 20.91 23.87
CA LEU A 38 -12.70 20.97 22.42
C LEU A 38 -13.34 19.76 21.75
N SER A 39 -13.06 18.54 22.24
CA SER A 39 -13.68 17.31 21.71
C SER A 39 -15.20 17.39 21.74
N GLN A 40 -15.79 17.85 22.85
CA GLN A 40 -17.24 18.02 22.97
C GLN A 40 -17.78 19.01 21.93
N VAL A 41 -17.15 20.19 21.79
CA VAL A 41 -17.56 21.20 20.81
C VAL A 41 -17.46 20.66 19.37
N LEU A 42 -16.40 19.91 19.06
CA LEU A 42 -16.21 19.29 17.74
C LEU A 42 -17.26 18.21 17.46
N GLU A 43 -17.62 17.39 18.44
CA GLU A 43 -18.71 16.41 18.31
C GLU A 43 -20.07 17.08 18.08
N GLU A 44 -20.34 18.19 18.79
CA GLU A 44 -21.55 18.99 18.59
C GLU A 44 -21.59 19.60 17.18
N LEU A 45 -20.47 20.16 16.71
CA LEU A 45 -20.34 20.67 15.34
C LEU A 45 -20.55 19.58 14.29
N GLN A 46 -19.95 18.40 14.46
CA GLN A 46 -20.14 17.28 13.54
C GLN A 46 -21.60 16.82 13.46
N ARG A 47 -22.26 16.71 14.62
CA ARG A 47 -23.69 16.37 14.69
C ARG A 47 -24.53 17.42 13.99
N LEU A 48 -24.25 18.71 14.23
CA LEU A 48 -24.95 19.81 13.60
C LEU A 48 -24.77 19.79 12.07
N VAL A 49 -23.54 19.61 11.58
CA VAL A 49 -23.26 19.52 10.13
C VAL A 49 -24.02 18.37 9.49
N ALA A 50 -24.05 17.19 10.11
CA ALA A 50 -24.78 16.04 9.59
C ALA A 50 -26.30 16.30 9.53
N GLN A 51 -26.86 16.92 10.57
CA GLN A 51 -28.29 17.28 10.62
C GLN A 51 -28.65 18.29 9.53
N LEU A 52 -27.86 19.36 9.39
CA LEU A 52 -28.09 20.40 8.39
C LEU A 52 -27.93 19.87 6.96
N GLY A 53 -26.95 19.00 6.73
CA GLY A 53 -26.76 18.34 5.44
C GLY A 53 -27.94 17.45 5.03
N ALA A 54 -28.53 16.72 6.00
CA ALA A 54 -29.68 15.86 5.75
C ALA A 54 -30.97 16.65 5.46
N GLN A 55 -31.13 17.82 6.09
CA GLN A 55 -32.34 18.65 5.97
C GLN A 55 -32.38 19.49 4.68
N ARG A 56 -31.32 19.48 3.85
CA ARG A 56 -31.18 20.32 2.64
C ARG A 56 -31.60 21.77 2.92
N VAL A 57 -31.10 22.36 4.01
CA VAL A 57 -31.56 23.66 4.50
C VAL A 57 -31.22 24.75 3.48
N LEU A 58 -32.22 25.18 2.70
CA LEU A 58 -32.12 26.25 1.69
C LEU A 58 -32.05 27.66 2.32
N GLU A 59 -32.26 27.77 3.65
CA GLU A 59 -32.38 29.05 4.35
C GLU A 59 -31.10 29.52 5.07
N MET A 60 -30.01 28.75 5.00
CA MET A 60 -28.74 29.11 5.65
C MET A 60 -27.84 29.94 4.74
N SER A 61 -27.24 31.01 5.30
CA SER A 61 -26.23 31.80 4.59
C SER A 61 -24.95 30.99 4.37
N GLY A 62 -24.76 30.50 3.14
CA GLY A 62 -23.57 29.73 2.77
C GLY A 62 -22.26 30.48 2.97
N THR A 63 -22.24 31.80 2.76
CA THR A 63 -21.04 32.64 3.00
C THR A 63 -20.66 32.68 4.47
N LEU A 64 -21.61 32.86 5.39
CA LEU A 64 -21.33 32.86 6.83
C LEU A 64 -20.81 31.50 7.32
N VAL A 65 -21.32 30.39 6.76
CA VAL A 65 -20.85 29.04 7.08
C VAL A 65 -19.44 28.80 6.52
N MET A 66 -19.16 29.29 5.31
CA MET A 66 -17.83 29.22 4.71
C MET A 66 -16.80 29.96 5.58
N ASP A 67 -17.09 31.20 5.94
CA ASP A 67 -16.20 32.03 6.77
C ASP A 67 -15.91 31.37 8.13
N ALA A 68 -16.94 30.82 8.78
CA ALA A 68 -16.79 30.08 10.02
C ALA A 68 -15.93 28.81 9.84
N GLY A 69 -16.08 28.11 8.72
CA GLY A 69 -15.24 26.97 8.36
C GLY A 69 -13.77 27.38 8.17
N VAL A 70 -13.51 28.48 7.45
CA VAL A 70 -12.15 29.01 7.24
C VAL A 70 -11.50 29.46 8.54
N GLU A 71 -12.26 30.10 9.44
CA GLU A 71 -11.79 30.49 10.77
C GLU A 71 -11.35 29.24 11.57
N LEU A 72 -12.22 28.23 11.65
CA LEU A 72 -11.95 26.99 12.37
C LEU A 72 -10.76 26.22 11.77
N TYR A 73 -10.61 26.22 10.44
CA TYR A 73 -9.51 25.55 9.74
C TYR A 73 -8.14 26.13 10.11
N ASN A 74 -8.09 27.45 10.32
CA ASN A 74 -6.88 28.18 10.63
C ASN A 74 -6.55 28.22 12.13
N ALA A 75 -7.56 28.08 13.01
CA ALA A 75 -7.39 28.11 14.45
C ALA A 75 -6.29 27.16 15.01
N PRO A 76 -6.18 25.88 14.59
CA PRO A 76 -5.14 24.99 15.12
C PRO A 76 -3.74 25.23 14.53
N ARG A 77 -3.56 26.19 13.61
CA ARG A 77 -2.30 26.35 12.85
C ARG A 77 -1.09 26.64 13.73
N ALA A 78 -1.24 27.47 14.75
CA ALA A 78 -0.14 27.78 15.69
C ALA A 78 0.26 26.54 16.50
N ALA A 79 -0.71 25.87 17.12
CA ALA A 79 -0.50 24.66 17.89
C ALA A 79 0.11 23.51 17.06
N LEU A 80 -0.32 23.34 15.80
CA LEU A 80 0.27 22.36 14.89
C LEU A 80 1.74 22.64 14.57
N ARG A 81 2.12 23.91 14.38
CA ARG A 81 3.53 24.26 14.14
C ARG A 81 4.41 23.93 15.35
N VAL A 82 3.93 24.24 16.55
CA VAL A 82 4.64 23.93 17.80
C VAL A 82 4.82 22.42 17.94
N LEU A 83 3.75 21.64 17.72
CA LEU A 83 3.78 20.18 17.77
C LEU A 83 4.80 19.59 16.76
N MET A 84 4.78 20.06 15.50
CA MET A 84 5.74 19.63 14.48
C MET A 84 7.20 19.98 14.81
N GLN A 85 7.44 21.09 15.50
CA GLN A 85 8.79 21.48 15.93
C GLN A 85 9.30 20.56 17.05
N MET A 86 8.45 20.19 18.00
CA MET A 86 8.78 19.26 19.08
C MET A 86 9.10 17.85 18.57
N GLU A 87 8.32 17.36 17.60
CA GLU A 87 8.54 16.03 17.02
C GLU A 87 9.86 15.95 16.24
N LYS A 88 10.26 17.04 15.58
CA LYS A 88 11.53 17.12 14.83
C LYS A 88 12.75 17.25 15.75
N SER A 89 12.62 17.89 16.90
CA SER A 89 13.76 18.17 17.78
C SER A 89 14.20 16.97 18.62
N LYS A 90 13.40 15.88 18.72
CA LYS A 90 13.66 14.68 19.56
C LYS A 90 14.07 14.99 21.02
N ALA A 91 13.90 16.24 21.46
CA ALA A 91 14.30 16.68 22.79
C ALA A 91 13.12 16.43 23.73
N HIS A 92 13.21 15.36 24.51
CA HIS A 92 12.42 15.18 25.73
C HIS A 92 12.94 16.13 26.83
N ASP A 93 12.99 17.42 26.57
CA ASP A 93 13.08 18.39 27.65
C ASP A 93 11.69 18.54 28.25
N GLY A 94 11.51 17.93 29.43
CA GLY A 94 10.24 17.71 30.13
C GLY A 94 9.47 18.95 30.60
N GLN A 95 9.48 20.05 29.85
CA GLN A 95 8.77 21.28 30.17
C GLN A 95 7.86 21.81 29.05
N GLN A 96 7.86 21.20 27.88
CA GLN A 96 7.06 21.66 26.76
C GLN A 96 6.08 20.54 26.35
N SER A 97 4.89 20.56 26.95
CA SER A 97 3.76 19.79 26.42
C SER A 97 3.20 20.52 25.20
N SER A 98 2.69 19.80 24.20
CA SER A 98 1.88 20.34 23.09
C SER A 98 0.40 20.04 23.29
N PHE A 99 -0.49 20.68 22.53
CA PHE A 99 -1.90 20.26 22.48
C PHE A 99 -2.01 18.87 21.82
N PRO A 100 -2.98 18.00 22.19
CA PRO A 100 -3.09 16.67 21.60
C PRO A 100 -3.27 16.71 20.08
N ARG A 101 -2.42 15.96 19.35
CA ARG A 101 -2.43 15.85 17.88
C ARG A 101 -3.82 15.54 17.36
N HIS A 102 -4.47 14.52 17.92
CA HIS A 102 -5.81 14.09 17.54
C HIS A 102 -6.81 15.26 17.50
N SER A 103 -6.91 16.04 18.57
CA SER A 103 -7.85 17.16 18.67
C SER A 103 -7.58 18.25 17.63
N LEU A 104 -6.31 18.54 17.35
CA LEU A 104 -5.90 19.54 16.34
C LEU A 104 -6.27 19.10 14.91
N VAL A 105 -6.00 17.83 14.57
CA VAL A 105 -6.27 17.32 13.22
C VAL A 105 -7.78 17.14 13.01
N VAL A 106 -8.53 16.67 14.03
CA VAL A 106 -10.00 16.59 13.98
C VAL A 106 -10.63 17.97 13.84
N THR A 107 -10.08 19.02 14.45
CA THR A 107 -10.57 20.39 14.25
C THR A 107 -10.53 20.79 12.77
N ARG A 108 -9.43 20.52 12.07
CA ARG A 108 -9.33 20.82 10.63
C ARG A 108 -10.30 19.99 9.79
N PHE A 109 -10.55 18.75 10.19
CA PHE A 109 -11.53 17.90 9.54
C PHE A 109 -12.96 18.43 9.68
N VAL A 110 -13.37 18.84 10.88
CA VAL A 110 -14.67 19.47 11.12
C VAL A 110 -14.80 20.77 10.35
N ALA A 111 -13.73 21.58 10.31
CA ALA A 111 -13.68 22.79 9.51
C ALA A 111 -13.89 22.52 8.01
N ALA A 112 -13.23 21.50 7.45
CA ALA A 112 -13.43 21.08 6.06
C ALA A 112 -14.88 20.64 5.79
N LYS A 113 -15.51 19.92 6.74
CA LYS A 113 -16.94 19.57 6.66
C LYS A 113 -17.87 20.78 6.64
N LEU A 114 -17.59 21.80 7.45
CA LEU A 114 -18.33 23.07 7.43
C LEU A 114 -18.21 23.78 6.08
N MET A 115 -16.99 23.89 5.54
CA MET A 115 -16.76 24.46 4.22
C MET A 115 -17.44 23.64 3.10
N GLY A 116 -17.49 22.32 3.23
CA GLY A 116 -18.26 21.45 2.33
C GLY A 116 -19.78 21.72 2.39
N LEU A 117 -20.31 21.90 3.60
CA LEU A 117 -21.73 22.23 3.82
C LEU A 117 -22.09 23.59 3.19
N SER A 118 -21.22 24.60 3.30
CA SER A 118 -21.48 25.91 2.69
C SER A 118 -21.67 25.85 1.17
N LEU A 119 -20.94 24.98 0.47
CA LEU A 119 -21.10 24.80 -0.97
C LEU A 119 -22.50 24.28 -1.34
N VAL A 120 -23.08 23.42 -0.49
CA VAL A 120 -24.46 22.92 -0.68
C VAL A 120 -25.48 24.03 -0.47
N CYS A 121 -25.29 24.88 0.54
CA CYS A 121 -26.18 26.01 0.83
C CYS A 121 -26.15 27.08 -0.29
N LEU A 122 -24.97 27.36 -0.87
CA LEU A 122 -24.81 28.32 -1.98
C LEU A 122 -25.54 27.87 -3.26
N ARG A 123 -25.72 26.56 -3.46
CA ARG A 123 -26.41 25.99 -4.63
C ARG A 123 -27.95 26.00 -4.49
N GLY A 124 -28.46 26.16 -3.27
CA GLY A 124 -29.89 26.14 -2.94
C GLY A 124 -30.57 27.51 -2.87
N GLY A 125 -29.80 28.60 -2.87
CA GLY A 125 -30.31 29.96 -2.94
C GLY A 125 -30.83 30.28 -4.34
N ASP A 126 -32.10 30.64 -4.42
CA ASP A 126 -32.81 31.04 -5.63
C ASP A 126 -32.16 32.28 -6.25
N ASP A 127 -31.29 32.08 -7.26
CA ASP A 127 -30.88 33.13 -8.21
C ASP A 127 -30.98 32.57 -9.63
N GLY A 128 -32.20 32.15 -9.94
CA GLY A 128 -32.65 31.86 -11.29
C GLY A 128 -32.73 33.11 -12.19
N HIS A 129 -31.88 34.13 -12.10
CA HIS A 129 -31.83 35.23 -13.07
C HIS A 129 -30.40 35.76 -13.32
N ALA A 130 -29.85 35.36 -14.46
CA ALA A 130 -29.04 36.20 -15.36
C ALA A 130 -27.92 37.07 -14.74
N ARG A 131 -26.73 36.51 -14.53
CA ARG A 131 -25.44 37.25 -14.57
C ARG A 131 -24.27 36.29 -14.85
N GLY A 132 -23.81 36.30 -16.10
CA GLY A 132 -22.89 35.31 -16.66
C GLY A 132 -21.44 35.37 -16.18
N GLY A 133 -20.72 34.27 -16.40
CA GLY A 133 -19.26 34.16 -16.46
C GLY A 133 -18.51 34.26 -15.12
N LYS A 134 -18.68 35.37 -14.39
CA LYS A 134 -17.92 35.68 -13.17
C LYS A 134 -18.32 34.83 -11.97
N ASN A 135 -19.62 34.54 -11.81
CA ASN A 135 -20.10 33.69 -10.72
C ASN A 135 -19.64 32.22 -10.87
N ASN A 136 -19.42 31.76 -12.11
CA ASN A 136 -18.97 30.39 -12.35
C ASN A 136 -17.48 30.19 -12.05
N VAL A 137 -16.64 31.22 -12.26
CA VAL A 137 -15.21 31.16 -11.91
C VAL A 137 -15.04 31.14 -10.39
N GLN A 138 -15.71 32.05 -9.68
CA GLN A 138 -15.65 32.10 -8.21
C GLN A 138 -16.20 30.80 -7.57
N PHE A 139 -17.28 30.26 -8.12
CA PHE A 139 -17.81 28.96 -7.72
C PHE A 139 -16.79 27.82 -7.88
N VAL A 140 -16.08 27.78 -9.02
CA VAL A 140 -15.05 26.75 -9.26
C VAL A 140 -13.85 26.93 -8.31
N ASP A 141 -13.45 28.17 -8.04
CA ASP A 141 -12.36 28.46 -7.10
C ASP A 141 -12.70 28.01 -5.68
N GLU A 142 -13.89 28.36 -5.18
CA GLU A 142 -14.37 27.91 -3.85
C GLU A 142 -14.44 26.38 -3.77
N TYR A 143 -14.95 25.72 -4.80
CA TYR A 143 -14.99 24.26 -4.86
C TYR A 143 -13.59 23.62 -4.83
N VAL A 144 -12.63 24.18 -5.57
CA VAL A 144 -11.23 23.71 -5.57
C VAL A 144 -10.58 23.92 -4.21
N ASP A 145 -10.83 25.05 -3.55
CA ASP A 145 -10.26 25.33 -2.23
C ASP A 145 -10.80 24.40 -1.14
N VAL A 146 -12.10 24.09 -1.17
CA VAL A 146 -12.71 23.12 -0.23
C VAL A 146 -12.21 21.71 -0.53
N LEU A 147 -12.10 21.33 -1.80
CA LEU A 147 -11.52 20.05 -2.22
C LEU A 147 -10.10 19.90 -1.68
N ARG A 148 -9.23 20.90 -1.90
CA ARG A 148 -7.86 20.93 -1.38
C ARG A 148 -7.82 20.86 0.14
N SER A 149 -8.77 21.51 0.80
CA SER A 149 -8.87 21.48 2.26
C SER A 149 -9.16 20.07 2.77
N PHE A 150 -10.08 19.34 2.14
CA PHE A 150 -10.33 17.93 2.45
C PHE A 150 -9.11 17.05 2.13
N GLY A 151 -8.52 17.17 0.95
CA GLY A 151 -7.35 16.38 0.55
C GLY A 151 -6.18 16.55 1.51
N ARG A 152 -5.81 17.79 1.84
CA ARG A 152 -4.73 18.09 2.80
C ARG A 152 -5.03 17.59 4.22
N VAL A 153 -6.30 17.62 4.64
CA VAL A 153 -6.69 17.01 5.91
C VAL A 153 -6.54 15.50 5.85
N GLY A 154 -6.93 14.85 4.75
CA GLY A 154 -6.73 13.42 4.54
C GLY A 154 -5.25 13.03 4.65
N MET A 155 -4.36 13.78 4.00
CA MET A 155 -2.91 13.57 4.10
C MET A 155 -2.42 13.74 5.54
N MET A 156 -2.87 14.78 6.24
CA MET A 156 -2.50 15.01 7.64
C MET A 156 -2.98 13.90 8.58
N MET A 157 -4.16 13.33 8.33
CA MET A 157 -4.68 12.17 9.06
C MET A 157 -3.83 10.92 8.78
N LEU A 158 -3.48 10.67 7.51
CA LEU A 158 -2.62 9.55 7.12
C LEU A 158 -1.22 9.65 7.76
N GLU A 159 -0.60 10.83 7.75
CA GLU A 159 0.65 11.10 8.46
C GLU A 159 0.50 10.86 9.97
N SER A 160 -0.60 11.34 10.56
CA SER A 160 -0.86 11.15 12.00
C SER A 160 -1.05 9.69 12.38
N ALA A 161 -1.65 8.87 11.51
CA ALA A 161 -1.79 7.43 11.72
C ALA A 161 -0.43 6.72 11.84
N SER A 162 0.62 7.24 11.18
CA SER A 162 1.98 6.69 11.26
C SER A 162 2.73 7.08 12.55
N ILE A 163 2.30 8.14 13.21
CA ILE A 163 2.96 8.72 14.39
C ILE A 163 2.28 8.26 15.69
N ASP A 164 0.94 8.27 15.70
CA ASP A 164 0.11 7.86 16.83
C ASP A 164 -0.55 6.51 16.52
N CYS A 165 0.15 5.44 16.92
CA CYS A 165 -0.29 4.08 16.69
C CYS A 165 -1.56 3.71 17.48
N GLU A 166 -1.80 4.33 18.64
CA GLU A 166 -2.96 4.03 19.48
C GLU A 166 -4.27 4.41 18.80
N LYS A 167 -4.28 5.57 18.12
CA LYS A 167 -5.45 6.08 17.38
C LYS A 167 -5.38 5.85 15.88
N CYS A 168 -4.48 4.97 15.43
CA CYS A 168 -4.22 4.75 14.02
C CYS A 168 -5.49 4.37 13.22
N GLY A 169 -6.38 3.55 13.80
CA GLY A 169 -7.65 3.18 13.17
C GLY A 169 -8.60 4.37 12.96
N GLU A 170 -8.70 5.26 13.97
CA GLU A 170 -9.53 6.47 13.89
C GLU A 170 -8.99 7.43 12.82
N TYR A 171 -7.67 7.63 12.79
CA TYR A 171 -7.04 8.47 11.78
C TYR A 171 -7.27 7.94 10.36
N LEU A 172 -7.13 6.64 10.13
CA LEU A 172 -7.37 6.05 8.82
C LEU A 172 -8.85 6.15 8.39
N ALA A 173 -9.79 6.00 9.32
CA ALA A 173 -11.22 6.19 9.04
C ALA A 173 -11.53 7.65 8.64
N LEU A 174 -10.97 8.61 9.37
CA LEU A 174 -11.13 10.04 9.05
C LEU A 174 -10.43 10.42 7.75
N ALA A 175 -9.24 9.86 7.47
CA ALA A 175 -8.55 10.04 6.19
C ALA A 175 -9.39 9.51 5.02
N LYS A 176 -9.97 8.31 5.17
CA LYS A 176 -10.88 7.72 4.18
C LYS A 176 -12.05 8.65 3.89
N GLU A 177 -12.69 9.17 4.93
CA GLU A 177 -13.82 10.09 4.78
C GLU A 177 -13.38 11.39 4.08
N ALA A 178 -12.27 11.99 4.52
CA ALA A 178 -11.75 13.23 3.93
C ALA A 178 -11.43 13.08 2.43
N PHE A 179 -10.70 12.04 2.04
CA PHE A 179 -10.40 11.78 0.63
C PHE A 179 -11.66 11.47 -0.18
N SER A 180 -12.64 10.78 0.41
CA SER A 180 -13.93 10.52 -0.25
C SER A 180 -14.70 11.81 -0.50
N SER A 181 -14.74 12.74 0.46
CA SER A 181 -15.35 14.06 0.28
C SER A 181 -14.62 14.89 -0.77
N SER A 182 -13.28 14.88 -0.77
CA SER A 182 -12.47 15.53 -1.80
C SER A 182 -12.82 15.03 -3.20
N LEU A 183 -12.90 13.71 -3.39
CA LEU A 183 -13.21 13.13 -4.70
C LEU A 183 -14.68 13.27 -5.10
N GLN A 184 -15.59 13.33 -4.12
CA GLN A 184 -16.98 13.69 -4.40
C GLN A 184 -17.07 15.12 -4.95
N LEU A 185 -16.34 16.08 -4.38
CA LEU A 185 -16.26 17.44 -4.91
C LEU A 185 -15.62 17.45 -6.31
N TRP A 186 -14.54 16.69 -6.49
CA TRP A 186 -13.91 16.52 -7.80
C TRP A 186 -14.89 16.06 -8.88
N SER A 187 -15.68 15.01 -8.58
CA SER A 187 -16.65 14.43 -9.50
C SER A 187 -17.75 15.42 -9.94
N GLN A 188 -18.03 16.44 -9.12
CA GLN A 188 -19.01 17.49 -9.44
C GLN A 188 -18.45 18.55 -10.39
N ILE A 189 -17.16 18.86 -10.28
CA ILE A 189 -16.50 19.84 -11.15
C ILE A 189 -16.15 19.15 -12.47
N GLY A 190 -15.41 18.04 -12.36
CA GLY A 190 -14.82 17.32 -13.48
C GLY A 190 -13.70 18.09 -14.17
N LEU A 191 -12.78 17.32 -14.75
CA LEU A 191 -11.59 17.83 -15.44
C LEU A 191 -11.92 18.75 -16.62
N SER A 192 -13.01 18.46 -17.33
CA SER A 192 -13.47 19.24 -18.48
C SER A 192 -14.00 20.63 -18.11
N SER A 193 -14.56 20.80 -16.91
CA SER A 193 -14.94 22.11 -16.39
C SER A 193 -13.73 22.85 -15.86
N LEU A 194 -12.86 22.17 -15.09
CA LEU A 194 -11.66 22.77 -14.54
C LEU A 194 -10.76 23.37 -15.64
N ALA A 195 -10.51 22.62 -16.72
CA ALA A 195 -9.67 23.07 -17.84
C ALA A 195 -10.26 24.27 -18.63
N LYS A 196 -11.56 24.57 -18.47
CA LYS A 196 -12.17 25.77 -19.06
C LYS A 196 -11.87 27.03 -18.26
N PHE A 197 -11.78 26.90 -16.93
CA PHE A 197 -11.67 28.03 -16.00
C PHE A 197 -10.25 28.24 -15.47
N LYS A 198 -9.46 27.18 -15.35
CA LYS A 198 -8.04 27.22 -14.96
C LYS A 198 -7.15 26.91 -16.15
N ARG A 199 -6.00 27.59 -16.26
CA ARG A 199 -5.04 27.43 -17.36
C ARG A 199 -3.61 27.51 -16.86
N GLY A 200 -2.69 26.84 -17.56
CA GLY A 200 -1.26 26.85 -17.23
C GLY A 200 -1.01 26.31 -15.83
N LEU A 201 -0.13 26.98 -15.09
CA LEU A 201 0.35 26.55 -13.77
C LEU A 201 -0.79 26.31 -12.76
N GLU A 202 -1.86 27.12 -12.76
CA GLU A 202 -2.97 26.91 -11.82
C GLU A 202 -3.71 25.59 -12.06
N LEU A 203 -3.81 25.15 -13.31
CA LEU A 203 -4.43 23.86 -13.65
C LEU A 203 -3.49 22.72 -13.25
N GLU A 204 -2.20 22.86 -13.52
CA GLU A 204 -1.18 21.88 -13.15
C GLU A 204 -1.14 21.68 -11.64
N ASP A 205 -1.15 22.75 -10.83
CA ASP A 205 -1.17 22.66 -9.37
C ASP A 205 -2.40 21.89 -8.84
N VAL A 206 -3.58 22.11 -9.43
CA VAL A 206 -4.80 21.39 -9.02
C VAL A 206 -4.73 19.92 -9.44
N VAL A 207 -4.18 19.62 -10.61
CA VAL A 207 -3.98 18.26 -11.08
C VAL A 207 -2.96 17.51 -10.21
N ASP A 208 -1.89 18.17 -9.78
CA ASP A 208 -0.89 17.63 -8.86
C ASP A 208 -1.49 17.33 -7.48
N ASP A 209 -2.29 18.24 -6.92
CA ASP A 209 -3.03 17.98 -5.67
C ASP A 209 -3.98 16.78 -5.82
N LEU A 210 -4.75 16.70 -6.91
CA LEU A 210 -5.69 15.59 -7.16
C LEU A 210 -4.97 14.25 -7.33
N TRP A 211 -3.81 14.27 -7.97
CA TRP A 211 -2.94 13.11 -8.09
C TRP A 211 -2.55 12.60 -6.71
N ASP A 212 -1.97 13.47 -5.88
CA ASP A 212 -1.52 13.11 -4.53
C ASP A 212 -2.68 12.59 -3.67
N PHE A 213 -3.85 13.24 -3.72
CA PHE A 213 -5.03 12.81 -2.95
C PHE A 213 -5.54 11.44 -3.39
N CYS A 214 -5.54 11.13 -4.69
CA CYS A 214 -5.93 9.81 -5.17
C CYS A 214 -4.91 8.73 -4.77
N VAL A 215 -3.60 9.03 -4.86
CA VAL A 215 -2.54 8.11 -4.43
C VAL A 215 -2.67 7.80 -2.94
N ASP A 216 -2.85 8.82 -2.10
CA ASP A 216 -2.99 8.64 -0.66
C ASP A 216 -4.31 7.97 -0.28
N ARG A 217 -5.39 8.19 -1.05
CA ARG A 217 -6.62 7.41 -0.89
C ARG A 217 -6.38 5.92 -1.13
N VAL A 218 -5.65 5.54 -2.18
CA VAL A 218 -5.27 4.13 -2.42
C VAL A 218 -4.50 3.57 -1.22
N ARG A 219 -3.54 4.33 -0.68
CA ARG A 219 -2.78 3.93 0.53
C ARG A 219 -3.68 3.71 1.74
N VAL A 220 -4.61 4.63 2.01
CA VAL A 220 -5.57 4.50 3.13
C VAL A 220 -6.42 3.23 2.98
N HIS A 221 -6.99 2.99 1.80
CA HIS A 221 -7.81 1.80 1.58
C HIS A 221 -6.98 0.51 1.70
N ARG A 222 -5.73 0.49 1.26
CA ARG A 222 -4.83 -0.65 1.44
C ARG A 222 -4.55 -0.91 2.93
N LEU A 223 -4.17 0.12 3.68
CA LEU A 223 -3.89 0.00 5.12
C LEU A 223 -5.11 -0.43 5.95
N LEU A 224 -6.31 -0.01 5.55
CA LEU A 224 -7.55 -0.47 6.17
C LEU A 224 -7.87 -1.93 5.82
N GLY A 225 -7.61 -2.35 4.58
CA GLY A 225 -7.79 -3.73 4.11
C GLY A 225 -6.79 -4.72 4.71
N GLU A 226 -5.58 -4.29 5.03
CA GLU A 226 -4.59 -5.09 5.76
C GLU A 226 -5.04 -5.38 7.21
N ARG A 227 -5.94 -4.56 7.77
CA ARG A 227 -6.41 -4.64 9.16
C ARG A 227 -7.80 -5.22 9.32
N SER A 228 -8.54 -5.40 8.22
CA SER A 228 -9.93 -5.82 8.21
C SER A 228 -10.12 -6.91 7.18
N ASP A 229 -10.74 -8.03 7.55
CA ASP A 229 -11.11 -9.11 6.64
C ASP A 229 -12.18 -8.70 5.59
N SER A 230 -12.56 -7.42 5.55
CA SER A 230 -13.59 -6.90 4.66
C SER A 230 -13.03 -6.57 3.27
N ALA A 231 -13.50 -7.28 2.24
CA ALA A 231 -13.23 -7.05 0.82
C ALA A 231 -13.64 -5.66 0.27
N GLY A 232 -14.28 -4.81 1.08
CA GLY A 232 -14.83 -3.50 0.68
C GLY A 232 -13.79 -2.39 0.47
N GLY A 233 -12.53 -2.71 0.21
CA GLY A 233 -11.50 -1.71 -0.16
C GLY A 233 -11.15 -1.72 -1.65
N LEU A 234 -11.39 -2.83 -2.35
CA LEU A 234 -10.93 -3.02 -3.72
C LEU A 234 -11.62 -2.07 -4.70
N GLN A 235 -12.94 -1.92 -4.60
CA GLN A 235 -13.71 -1.09 -5.53
C GLN A 235 -13.26 0.38 -5.46
N GLU A 236 -12.96 0.87 -4.27
CA GLU A 236 -12.48 2.23 -4.05
C GLU A 236 -11.04 2.43 -4.52
N ILE A 237 -10.18 1.41 -4.37
CA ILE A 237 -8.83 1.41 -4.96
C ILE A 237 -8.94 1.49 -6.48
N VAL A 238 -9.71 0.59 -7.11
CA VAL A 238 -9.89 0.58 -8.57
C VAL A 238 -10.47 1.90 -9.05
N SER A 239 -11.50 2.43 -8.38
CA SER A 239 -12.06 3.75 -8.69
C SER A 239 -11.00 4.85 -8.65
N SER A 240 -10.12 4.86 -7.64
CA SER A 240 -9.06 5.86 -7.51
C SER A 240 -8.00 5.71 -8.62
N LEU A 241 -7.66 4.48 -9.01
CA LEU A 241 -6.74 4.23 -10.13
C LEU A 241 -7.32 4.67 -11.48
N GLN A 242 -8.63 4.49 -11.68
CA GLN A 242 -9.31 4.99 -12.88
C GLN A 242 -9.30 6.53 -12.93
N GLU A 243 -9.45 7.21 -11.80
CA GLU A 243 -9.29 8.67 -11.72
C GLU A 243 -7.85 9.09 -12.05
N LEU A 244 -6.84 8.44 -11.45
CA LEU A 244 -5.42 8.70 -11.74
C LEU A 244 -5.09 8.53 -13.22
N LYS A 245 -5.63 7.48 -13.86
CA LYS A 245 -5.49 7.24 -15.31
C LYS A 245 -6.00 8.43 -16.14
N MET A 246 -7.07 9.10 -15.71
CA MET A 246 -7.62 10.27 -16.41
C MET A 246 -6.72 11.51 -16.29
N LEU A 247 -5.81 11.57 -15.32
CA LEU A 247 -4.85 12.66 -15.12
C LEU A 247 -3.56 12.48 -15.94
N VAL A 248 -3.22 11.25 -16.34
CA VAL A 248 -1.99 10.96 -17.13
C VAL A 248 -1.85 11.82 -18.41
N PRO A 249 -2.91 12.10 -19.20
CA PRO A 249 -2.79 12.95 -20.38
C PRO A 249 -2.33 14.39 -20.10
N TYR A 250 -2.42 14.86 -18.86
CA TYR A 250 -2.01 16.21 -18.47
C TYR A 250 -0.54 16.27 -18.07
N LYS A 251 0.04 15.14 -17.63
CA LYS A 251 1.43 15.04 -17.21
C LYS A 251 1.93 13.62 -17.42
N SER A 252 2.72 13.41 -18.48
CA SER A 252 3.16 12.08 -18.92
C SER A 252 3.97 11.31 -17.86
N SER A 253 4.69 12.02 -16.98
CA SER A 253 5.43 11.40 -15.87
C SER A 253 4.55 10.63 -14.88
N TYR A 254 3.23 10.84 -14.91
CA TYR A 254 2.27 10.10 -14.11
C TYR A 254 2.05 8.66 -14.57
N ALA A 255 2.31 8.33 -15.84
CA ALA A 255 2.15 6.97 -16.32
C ALA A 255 3.04 6.00 -15.52
N SER A 256 4.34 6.27 -15.40
CA SER A 256 5.27 5.41 -14.66
C SER A 256 4.91 5.30 -13.17
N CYS A 257 4.47 6.40 -12.56
CA CYS A 257 4.03 6.43 -11.16
C CYS A 257 2.76 5.58 -10.95
N LEU A 258 1.79 5.65 -11.88
CA LEU A 258 0.57 4.84 -11.83
C LEU A 258 0.86 3.34 -11.94
N LEU A 259 1.72 2.96 -12.89
CA LEU A 259 2.14 1.56 -13.07
C LEU A 259 2.86 1.03 -11.82
N GLY A 260 3.74 1.84 -11.22
CA GLY A 260 4.41 1.52 -9.97
C GLY A 260 3.43 1.32 -8.81
N LEU A 261 2.48 2.23 -8.64
CA LEU A 261 1.44 2.12 -7.60
C LEU A 261 0.61 0.83 -7.76
N MET A 262 0.19 0.51 -8.99
CA MET A 262 -0.58 -0.72 -9.25
C MET A 262 0.23 -1.98 -8.97
N ARG A 263 1.52 -1.98 -9.31
CA ARG A 263 2.43 -3.07 -8.94
C ARG A 263 2.51 -3.26 -7.42
N ASP A 264 2.74 -2.18 -6.69
CA ASP A 264 2.86 -2.22 -5.23
C ASP A 264 1.58 -2.71 -4.53
N VAL A 265 0.40 -2.40 -5.09
CA VAL A 265 -0.89 -2.90 -4.57
C VAL A 265 -1.05 -4.40 -4.87
N SER A 266 -0.76 -4.84 -6.10
CA SER A 266 -0.84 -6.26 -6.49
C SER A 266 0.11 -7.13 -5.66
N ASP A 267 1.35 -6.68 -5.47
CA ASP A 267 2.35 -7.37 -4.65
C ASP A 267 1.99 -7.35 -3.16
N GLY A 268 1.25 -6.32 -2.72
CA GLY A 268 0.67 -6.27 -1.38
C GLY A 268 -0.33 -7.39 -1.14
N TYR A 269 -1.24 -7.64 -2.10
CA TYR A 269 -2.19 -8.74 -2.00
C TYR A 269 -1.51 -10.11 -2.02
N ASP A 270 -0.46 -10.29 -2.84
CA ASP A 270 0.34 -11.52 -2.87
C ASP A 270 0.94 -11.83 -1.50
N LYS A 271 1.62 -10.84 -0.90
CA LYS A 271 2.27 -10.97 0.42
C LYS A 271 1.28 -11.24 1.54
N ALA A 272 0.07 -10.69 1.43
CA ALA A 272 -1.01 -10.90 2.39
C ALA A 272 -1.77 -12.22 2.16
N GLY A 273 -1.49 -12.98 1.10
CA GLY A 273 -2.24 -14.18 0.74
C GLY A 273 -3.68 -13.92 0.30
N GLN A 274 -4.00 -12.68 -0.10
CA GLN A 274 -5.34 -12.23 -0.48
C GLN A 274 -5.59 -12.50 -1.98
N HIS A 275 -5.48 -13.76 -2.40
CA HIS A 275 -5.44 -14.13 -3.82
C HIS A 275 -6.74 -13.83 -4.58
N GLU A 276 -7.92 -13.91 -3.94
CA GLU A 276 -9.19 -13.52 -4.59
C GLU A 276 -9.20 -12.03 -4.97
N LEU A 277 -8.78 -11.16 -4.05
CA LEU A 277 -8.67 -9.71 -4.31
C LEU A 277 -7.59 -9.42 -5.36
N GLN A 278 -6.48 -10.15 -5.31
CA GLN A 278 -5.38 -10.02 -6.26
C GLN A 278 -5.82 -10.33 -7.70
N VAL A 279 -6.63 -11.38 -7.90
CA VAL A 279 -7.16 -11.74 -9.23
C VAL A 279 -7.98 -10.59 -9.81
N THR A 280 -9.01 -10.14 -9.08
CA THR A 280 -9.87 -9.05 -9.55
C THR A 280 -9.09 -7.76 -9.76
N PHE A 281 -8.15 -7.45 -8.87
CA PHE A 281 -7.30 -6.27 -9.01
C PHE A 281 -6.39 -6.35 -10.27
N ALA A 282 -5.73 -7.49 -10.50
CA ALA A 282 -4.81 -7.64 -11.61
C ALA A 282 -5.51 -7.51 -12.97
N GLU A 283 -6.74 -8.03 -13.10
CA GLU A 283 -7.55 -7.89 -14.32
C GLU A 283 -7.89 -6.41 -14.63
N GLU A 284 -8.30 -5.66 -13.60
CA GLU A 284 -8.55 -4.21 -13.72
C GLU A 284 -7.26 -3.43 -14.03
N ALA A 285 -6.15 -3.80 -13.37
CA ALA A 285 -4.85 -3.17 -13.57
C ALA A 285 -4.31 -3.39 -15.00
N ILE A 286 -4.50 -4.59 -15.57
CA ILE A 286 -4.19 -4.87 -16.98
C ILE A 286 -5.05 -4.00 -17.90
N THR A 287 -6.34 -3.87 -17.63
CA THR A 287 -7.26 -3.02 -18.41
C THR A 287 -6.84 -1.55 -18.40
N ILE A 288 -6.37 -1.04 -17.25
CA ILE A 288 -5.78 0.30 -17.14
C ILE A 288 -4.48 0.38 -17.96
N GLY A 289 -3.63 -0.64 -17.88
CA GLY A 289 -2.40 -0.76 -18.67
C GLY A 289 -2.66 -0.72 -20.19
N ASP A 290 -3.67 -1.42 -20.69
CA ASP A 290 -4.08 -1.40 -22.10
C ASP A 290 -4.49 0.01 -22.54
N ALA A 291 -5.26 0.71 -21.70
CA ALA A 291 -5.67 2.07 -21.98
C ALA A 291 -4.47 3.05 -22.02
N LEU A 292 -3.45 2.84 -21.20
CA LEU A 292 -2.22 3.63 -21.21
C LEU A 292 -1.36 3.32 -22.44
N GLU A 293 -1.25 2.05 -22.83
CA GLU A 293 -0.52 1.63 -24.04
C GLU A 293 -1.04 2.33 -25.30
N SER A 294 -2.37 2.42 -25.45
CA SER A 294 -3.00 3.06 -26.61
C SER A 294 -2.65 4.55 -26.80
N LYS A 295 -2.08 5.18 -25.77
CA LYS A 295 -1.70 6.60 -25.73
C LYS A 295 -0.21 6.83 -25.48
N ALA A 296 0.56 5.75 -25.35
CA ALA A 296 1.96 5.79 -24.97
C ALA A 296 2.86 6.23 -26.14
N ASP A 297 3.92 6.96 -25.81
CA ASP A 297 5.06 7.15 -26.70
C ASP A 297 5.98 5.92 -26.70
N GLU A 298 6.89 5.84 -27.67
CA GLU A 298 7.79 4.68 -27.85
C GLU A 298 8.59 4.33 -26.58
N THR A 299 8.96 5.34 -25.79
CA THR A 299 9.67 5.17 -24.52
C THR A 299 8.79 4.59 -23.41
N SER A 300 7.50 4.89 -23.40
CA SER A 300 6.55 4.40 -22.39
C SER A 300 6.00 3.00 -22.70
N LEU A 301 6.06 2.56 -23.97
CA LEU A 301 5.61 1.23 -24.37
C LEU A 301 6.37 0.11 -23.65
N GLY A 302 7.70 0.24 -23.50
CA GLY A 302 8.50 -0.75 -22.77
C GLY A 302 8.12 -0.87 -21.30
N LEU A 303 7.80 0.25 -20.65
CA LEU A 303 7.34 0.27 -19.26
C LEU A 303 5.98 -0.41 -19.10
N VAL A 304 5.03 -0.13 -20.01
CA VAL A 304 3.71 -0.74 -19.99
C VAL A 304 3.80 -2.25 -20.27
N ALA A 305 4.64 -2.68 -21.22
CA ALA A 305 4.86 -4.09 -21.51
C ALA A 305 5.44 -4.84 -20.29
N SER A 306 6.48 -4.29 -19.66
CA SER A 306 7.05 -4.86 -18.43
C SER A 306 6.03 -4.92 -17.28
N PHE A 307 5.20 -3.89 -17.14
CA PHE A 307 4.12 -3.87 -16.16
C PHE A 307 3.08 -4.98 -16.42
N LYS A 308 2.61 -5.14 -17.66
CA LYS A 308 1.63 -6.18 -18.01
C LYS A 308 2.18 -7.58 -17.78
N GLN A 309 3.45 -7.83 -18.13
CA GLN A 309 4.11 -9.10 -17.83
C GLN A 309 4.08 -9.39 -16.32
N HIS A 310 4.44 -8.40 -15.48
CA HIS A 310 4.37 -8.54 -14.02
C HIS A 310 2.94 -8.86 -13.55
N MET A 311 1.94 -8.12 -14.04
CA MET A 311 0.53 -8.36 -13.66
C MET A 311 0.05 -9.74 -14.07
N LEU A 312 0.43 -10.23 -15.26
CA LEU A 312 0.08 -11.57 -15.72
C LEU A 312 0.72 -12.65 -14.86
N VAL A 313 1.99 -12.49 -14.46
CA VAL A 313 2.66 -13.43 -13.54
C VAL A 313 1.97 -13.44 -12.17
N ASN A 314 1.63 -12.28 -11.62
CA ASN A 314 0.90 -12.20 -10.34
C ASN A 314 -0.51 -12.82 -10.45
N LEU A 315 -1.24 -12.53 -11.52
CA LEU A 315 -2.54 -13.14 -11.79
C LEU A 315 -2.43 -14.67 -11.87
N LEU A 316 -1.43 -15.18 -12.60
CA LEU A 316 -1.17 -16.62 -12.69
C LEU A 316 -0.94 -17.23 -11.31
N ARG A 317 -0.03 -16.66 -10.51
CA ARG A 317 0.28 -17.16 -9.16
C ARG A 317 -0.96 -17.18 -8.27
N ALA A 318 -1.77 -16.13 -8.32
CA ALA A 318 -3.02 -16.05 -7.57
C ALA A 318 -4.03 -17.14 -8.02
N LEU A 319 -4.20 -17.34 -9.33
CA LEU A 319 -5.06 -18.39 -9.88
C LEU A 319 -4.56 -19.80 -9.50
N CYS A 320 -3.25 -20.03 -9.54
CA CYS A 320 -2.66 -21.28 -9.07
C CYS A 320 -2.93 -21.52 -7.58
N ALA A 321 -2.79 -20.48 -6.74
CA ALA A 321 -3.06 -20.56 -5.31
C ALA A 321 -4.54 -20.85 -4.99
N LEU A 322 -5.46 -20.33 -5.80
CA LEU A 322 -6.90 -20.59 -5.70
C LEU A 322 -7.31 -21.95 -6.31
N GLY A 323 -6.42 -22.64 -7.03
CA GLY A 323 -6.72 -23.91 -7.68
C GLY A 323 -7.50 -23.79 -9.00
N ASP A 324 -7.61 -22.60 -9.58
CA ASP A 324 -8.36 -22.33 -10.82
C ASP A 324 -7.54 -22.73 -12.07
N ALA A 325 -7.55 -24.03 -12.38
CA ALA A 325 -6.74 -24.62 -13.44
C ALA A 325 -7.08 -24.09 -14.85
N GLU A 326 -8.35 -23.78 -15.12
CA GLU A 326 -8.78 -23.35 -16.45
C GLU A 326 -8.30 -21.92 -16.76
N ARG A 327 -8.49 -20.99 -15.82
CA ARG A 327 -8.03 -19.61 -15.99
C ARG A 327 -6.52 -19.52 -15.87
N ALA A 328 -5.88 -20.32 -15.02
CA ALA A 328 -4.42 -20.40 -14.97
C ALA A 328 -3.81 -20.90 -16.28
N ASP A 329 -4.39 -21.92 -16.93
CA ASP A 329 -3.96 -22.39 -18.26
C ASP A 329 -4.01 -21.28 -19.29
N THR A 330 -5.11 -20.52 -19.32
CA THR A 330 -5.27 -19.39 -20.24
C THR A 330 -4.24 -18.29 -19.95
N CYS A 331 -4.05 -17.92 -18.68
CA CYS A 331 -3.09 -16.90 -18.26
C CYS A 331 -1.65 -17.30 -18.61
N TYR A 332 -1.27 -18.57 -18.38
CA TYR A 332 0.06 -19.10 -18.70
C TYR A 332 0.43 -18.97 -20.20
N GLN A 333 -0.55 -19.11 -21.10
CA GLN A 333 -0.31 -18.92 -22.54
C GLN A 333 -0.11 -17.44 -22.93
N LEU A 334 -0.58 -16.51 -22.11
CA LEU A 334 -0.46 -15.07 -22.34
C LEU A 334 0.85 -14.49 -21.77
N VAL A 335 1.47 -15.15 -20.79
CA VAL A 335 2.72 -14.69 -20.15
C VAL A 335 3.88 -14.73 -21.16
N PRO A 336 4.51 -13.59 -21.49
CA PRO A 336 5.75 -13.58 -22.25
C PRO A 336 6.86 -14.28 -21.46
N GLY A 337 7.63 -15.17 -22.10
CA GLY A 337 8.70 -15.87 -21.41
C GLY A 337 8.21 -16.87 -20.36
N ASN A 338 7.06 -17.52 -20.57
CA ASN A 338 6.45 -18.49 -19.64
C ASN A 338 7.28 -19.75 -19.28
N ARG A 339 8.56 -19.78 -19.62
CA ARG A 339 9.52 -20.84 -19.26
C ARG A 339 10.31 -20.51 -17.99
N GLU A 340 10.16 -19.31 -17.44
CA GLU A 340 10.84 -18.95 -16.20
C GLU A 340 10.34 -19.81 -15.01
N PRO A 341 11.23 -20.19 -14.07
CA PRO A 341 10.88 -21.06 -12.94
C PRO A 341 9.71 -20.55 -12.08
N ASP A 342 9.60 -19.23 -11.95
CA ASP A 342 8.60 -18.52 -11.17
C ASP A 342 7.18 -18.60 -11.75
N VAL A 343 7.07 -18.99 -13.03
CA VAL A 343 5.84 -19.31 -13.76
C VAL A 343 5.61 -20.82 -13.80
N LEU A 344 6.66 -21.59 -14.09
CA LEU A 344 6.57 -23.05 -14.25
C LEU A 344 6.22 -23.76 -12.94
N LEU A 345 6.85 -23.40 -11.81
CA LEU A 345 6.65 -24.09 -10.53
C LEU A 345 5.20 -23.99 -10.01
N PRO A 346 4.54 -22.81 -9.98
CA PRO A 346 3.12 -22.72 -9.63
C PRO A 346 2.22 -23.59 -10.51
N MET A 347 2.47 -23.59 -11.83
CA MET A 347 1.68 -24.39 -12.77
C MET A 347 1.89 -25.91 -12.60
N ILE A 348 3.14 -26.34 -12.36
CA ILE A 348 3.44 -27.75 -12.05
C ILE A 348 2.68 -28.19 -10.80
N ARG A 349 2.70 -27.38 -9.73
CA ARG A 349 1.95 -27.66 -8.50
C ARG A 349 0.46 -27.74 -8.77
N LEU A 350 -0.11 -26.76 -9.45
CA LEU A 350 -1.53 -26.73 -9.79
C LEU A 350 -1.97 -27.99 -10.56
N TYR A 351 -1.18 -28.42 -11.55
CA TYR A 351 -1.48 -29.65 -12.29
C TYR A 351 -1.34 -30.91 -11.44
N VAL A 352 -0.35 -30.98 -10.56
CA VAL A 352 -0.20 -32.11 -9.63
C VAL A 352 -1.40 -32.20 -8.69
N ASP A 353 -1.82 -31.09 -8.11
CA ASP A 353 -2.95 -31.02 -7.19
C ASP A 353 -4.26 -31.42 -7.89
N ASN A 354 -4.44 -30.99 -9.14
CA ASN A 354 -5.57 -31.36 -10.00
C ASN A 354 -5.44 -32.73 -10.70
N LYS A 355 -4.43 -33.55 -10.34
CA LYS A 355 -4.18 -34.89 -10.92
C LYS A 355 -3.91 -34.90 -12.44
N GLN A 356 -3.53 -33.77 -13.02
CA GLN A 356 -3.13 -33.62 -14.42
C GLN A 356 -1.63 -33.91 -14.61
N LEU A 357 -1.19 -35.10 -14.20
CA LEU A 357 0.23 -35.45 -14.07
C LEU A 357 1.01 -35.43 -15.39
N GLU A 358 0.36 -35.69 -16.52
CA GLU A 358 1.00 -35.61 -17.84
C GLU A 358 1.32 -34.15 -18.24
N LYS A 359 0.45 -33.20 -17.87
CA LYS A 359 0.75 -31.77 -18.08
C LYS A 359 1.87 -31.31 -17.16
N ALA A 360 1.83 -31.71 -15.88
CA ALA A 360 2.90 -31.42 -14.92
C ALA A 360 4.26 -31.94 -15.40
N HIS A 361 4.30 -33.17 -15.92
CA HIS A 361 5.52 -33.77 -16.46
C HIS A 361 6.12 -32.95 -17.62
N ARG A 362 5.28 -32.49 -18.56
CA ARG A 362 5.75 -31.63 -19.66
C ARG A 362 6.36 -30.33 -19.18
N LEU A 363 5.76 -29.67 -18.19
CA LEU A 363 6.31 -28.43 -17.63
C LEU A 363 7.61 -28.67 -16.84
N LEU A 364 7.74 -29.82 -16.16
CA LEU A 364 8.99 -30.19 -15.47
C LEU A 364 10.16 -30.34 -16.41
N LEU A 365 9.95 -30.94 -17.59
CA LEU A 365 11.01 -31.05 -18.59
C LEU A 365 11.47 -29.68 -19.09
N LEU A 366 10.56 -28.69 -19.17
CA LEU A 366 10.93 -27.30 -19.47
C LEU A 366 11.67 -26.63 -18.30
N LEU A 367 11.28 -26.96 -17.07
CA LEU A 367 11.94 -26.46 -15.86
C LEU A 367 13.38 -26.96 -15.76
N PHE A 368 13.64 -28.23 -16.10
CA PHE A 368 14.98 -28.81 -16.04
C PHE A 368 15.93 -28.26 -17.11
N GLN A 369 15.38 -27.64 -18.15
CA GLN A 369 16.16 -26.89 -19.13
C GLN A 369 16.56 -25.49 -18.63
N GLN A 370 15.99 -25.02 -17.52
CA GLN A 370 16.42 -23.78 -16.88
C GLN A 370 17.70 -24.03 -16.09
N ASP A 371 18.58 -23.03 -15.99
CA ASP A 371 19.84 -23.11 -15.24
C ASP A 371 19.61 -22.89 -13.74
N SER A 372 18.81 -23.76 -13.12
CA SER A 372 18.48 -23.72 -11.68
C SER A 372 18.26 -25.12 -11.12
N LEU A 373 19.31 -25.66 -10.50
CA LEU A 373 19.26 -26.96 -9.82
C LEU A 373 18.24 -26.97 -8.69
N TYR A 374 18.17 -25.87 -7.92
CA TYR A 374 17.26 -25.77 -6.78
C TYR A 374 15.79 -25.84 -7.21
N ASP A 375 15.40 -25.09 -8.24
CA ASP A 375 14.03 -25.11 -8.75
C ASP A 375 13.70 -26.46 -9.40
N SER A 376 14.67 -27.05 -10.12
CA SER A 376 14.52 -28.39 -10.71
C SER A 376 14.25 -29.45 -9.64
N ILE A 377 15.00 -29.43 -8.54
CA ILE A 377 14.80 -30.33 -7.39
C ILE A 377 13.42 -30.09 -6.76
N LEU A 378 13.01 -28.82 -6.58
CA LEU A 378 11.72 -28.48 -6.01
C LEU A 378 10.56 -28.97 -6.89
N GLY A 379 10.66 -28.80 -8.22
CA GLY A 379 9.70 -29.33 -9.17
C GLY A 379 9.61 -30.85 -9.13
N ALA A 380 10.76 -31.54 -9.12
CA ALA A 380 10.83 -32.99 -8.98
C ALA A 380 10.17 -33.49 -7.69
N ARG A 381 10.38 -32.78 -6.57
CA ARG A 381 9.72 -33.07 -5.28
C ARG A 381 8.20 -32.96 -5.39
N ILE A 382 7.69 -31.86 -5.94
CA ILE A 382 6.24 -31.64 -6.11
C ILE A 382 5.62 -32.78 -6.94
N TYR A 383 6.29 -33.17 -8.03
CA TYR A 383 5.82 -34.27 -8.88
C TYR A 383 5.83 -35.63 -8.18
N ALA A 384 6.94 -35.95 -7.49
CA ALA A 384 7.08 -37.20 -6.75
C ALA A 384 6.03 -37.29 -5.63
N GLN A 385 5.77 -36.19 -4.91
CA GLN A 385 4.69 -36.08 -3.93
C GLN A 385 3.31 -36.36 -4.55
N GLY A 386 3.03 -35.79 -5.73
CA GLY A 386 1.82 -36.07 -6.50
C GLY A 386 1.58 -37.56 -6.78
N HIS A 387 2.68 -38.30 -6.94
CA HIS A 387 2.73 -39.75 -7.14
C HIS A 387 2.90 -40.56 -5.86
N SER A 388 2.77 -39.94 -4.67
CA SER A 388 3.02 -40.57 -3.37
C SER A 388 4.39 -41.27 -3.29
N TYR A 389 5.38 -40.64 -3.94
CA TYR A 389 6.75 -41.12 -4.10
C TYR A 389 6.86 -42.51 -4.74
N SER A 390 5.89 -42.95 -5.55
CA SER A 390 5.98 -44.22 -6.28
C SER A 390 7.26 -44.30 -7.12
N SER A 391 7.64 -45.51 -7.56
CA SER A 391 8.81 -45.68 -8.45
C SER A 391 8.74 -44.79 -9.69
N LYS A 392 7.55 -44.66 -10.30
CA LYS A 392 7.31 -43.75 -11.42
C LYS A 392 7.52 -42.28 -11.04
N GLY A 393 7.09 -41.89 -9.82
CA GLY A 393 7.32 -40.55 -9.30
C GLY A 393 8.80 -40.24 -9.05
N LEU A 394 9.56 -41.22 -8.53
CA LEU A 394 10.98 -41.05 -8.23
C LEU A 394 11.88 -41.02 -9.48
N GLN A 395 11.45 -41.64 -10.58
CA GLN A 395 12.18 -41.60 -11.86
C GLN A 395 12.45 -40.19 -12.36
N ILE A 396 11.63 -39.19 -11.97
CA ILE A 396 11.85 -37.80 -12.39
C ILE A 396 13.17 -37.23 -11.86
N TYR A 397 13.64 -37.67 -10.70
CA TYR A 397 14.92 -37.24 -10.14
C TYR A 397 16.11 -37.74 -10.94
N GLN A 398 15.97 -38.89 -11.62
CA GLN A 398 17.00 -39.38 -12.53
C GLN A 398 17.18 -38.40 -13.70
N THR A 399 16.08 -37.88 -14.24
CA THR A 399 16.11 -36.84 -15.28
C THR A 399 16.74 -35.53 -14.79
N VAL A 400 16.64 -35.20 -13.49
CA VAL A 400 17.36 -34.05 -12.93
C VAL A 400 18.86 -34.35 -12.84
N ALA A 401 19.25 -35.53 -12.35
CA ALA A 401 20.65 -35.93 -12.24
C ALA A 401 21.35 -35.96 -13.61
N ASP A 402 20.65 -36.41 -14.66
CA ASP A 402 21.18 -36.42 -16.03
C ASP A 402 21.44 -35.01 -16.60
N ASN A 403 20.72 -34.00 -16.11
CA ASN A 403 20.86 -32.60 -16.57
C ASN A 403 21.89 -31.79 -15.78
N TYR A 404 22.27 -32.23 -14.58
CA TYR A 404 23.20 -31.52 -13.70
C TYR A 404 24.33 -32.44 -13.28
N GLU A 405 25.46 -32.33 -13.99
CA GLU A 405 26.71 -33.00 -13.61
C GLU A 405 27.06 -32.67 -12.14
N ASP A 406 27.44 -33.67 -11.35
CA ASP A 406 27.76 -33.58 -9.92
C ASP A 406 26.62 -33.25 -8.93
N ALA A 407 25.35 -33.17 -9.38
CA ALA A 407 24.20 -32.95 -8.49
C ALA A 407 23.71 -34.21 -7.74
N GLU A 408 24.27 -35.38 -8.04
CA GLU A 408 23.82 -36.68 -7.55
C GLU A 408 23.74 -36.75 -6.02
N PHE A 409 24.71 -36.16 -5.32
CA PHE A 409 24.71 -36.12 -3.85
C PHE A 409 23.52 -35.34 -3.29
N ILE A 410 23.26 -34.14 -3.83
CA ILE A 410 22.19 -33.25 -3.37
C ILE A 410 20.82 -33.90 -3.65
N ILE A 411 20.66 -34.51 -4.82
CA ILE A 411 19.44 -35.22 -5.22
C ILE A 411 19.18 -36.43 -4.32
N ASN A 412 20.21 -37.24 -4.02
CA ASN A 412 20.06 -38.40 -3.14
C ASN A 412 19.73 -38.00 -1.70
N LEU A 413 20.38 -36.95 -1.18
CA LEU A 413 20.07 -36.39 0.14
C LEU A 413 18.61 -35.92 0.22
N GLU A 414 18.17 -35.19 -0.81
CA GLU A 414 16.80 -34.71 -0.95
C GLU A 414 15.78 -35.87 -0.96
N ILE A 415 15.99 -36.89 -1.80
CA ILE A 415 15.10 -38.05 -1.88
C ILE A 415 15.01 -38.73 -0.51
N ALA A 416 16.15 -39.01 0.13
CA ALA A 416 16.19 -39.71 1.40
C ALA A 416 15.48 -38.93 2.52
N CYS A 417 15.68 -37.60 2.60
CA CYS A 417 14.99 -36.73 3.54
C CYS A 417 13.47 -36.73 3.37
N ASN A 418 12.96 -36.79 2.14
CA ASN A 418 11.52 -36.84 1.89
C ASN A 418 10.93 -38.24 2.19
N LEU A 419 11.63 -39.31 1.81
CA LEU A 419 11.18 -40.68 2.00
C LEU A 419 11.13 -41.12 3.46
N ILE A 420 11.93 -40.51 4.35
CA ILE A 420 11.94 -40.85 5.79
C ILE A 420 10.56 -40.64 6.46
N SER A 421 9.79 -39.70 5.91
CA SER A 421 8.45 -39.33 6.39
C SER A 421 7.38 -40.34 5.93
N THR A 422 7.67 -41.16 4.91
CA THR A 422 6.78 -42.24 4.48
C THR A 422 7.08 -43.53 5.25
N VAL A 423 6.10 -44.03 6.00
CA VAL A 423 6.25 -45.20 6.90
C VAL A 423 6.86 -46.40 6.18
N ASP A 424 6.41 -46.64 4.95
CA ASP A 424 6.75 -47.83 4.17
C ASP A 424 8.16 -47.77 3.56
N LYS A 425 8.77 -46.57 3.49
CA LYS A 425 10.09 -46.34 2.84
C LYS A 425 11.15 -45.82 3.81
N ARG A 426 10.83 -45.75 5.10
CA ARG A 426 11.72 -45.21 6.14
C ARG A 426 13.04 -45.98 6.23
N CYS A 427 13.00 -47.31 6.13
CA CYS A 427 14.20 -48.13 6.20
C CYS A 427 15.14 -47.85 5.01
N GLU A 428 14.59 -47.82 3.78
CA GLU A 428 15.34 -47.49 2.57
C GLU A 428 15.96 -46.08 2.65
N ALA A 429 15.17 -45.10 3.11
CA ALA A 429 15.65 -43.74 3.33
C ALA A 429 16.79 -43.66 4.36
N MET A 430 16.69 -44.40 5.46
CA MET A 430 17.74 -44.43 6.49
C MET A 430 19.02 -45.10 6.00
N ASP A 431 18.93 -46.16 5.21
CA ASP A 431 20.11 -46.82 4.67
C ASP A 431 20.81 -45.94 3.63
N GLU A 432 20.03 -45.19 2.84
CA GLU A 432 20.58 -44.19 1.92
C GLU A 432 21.25 -43.03 2.66
N LEU A 433 20.66 -42.51 3.74
CA LEU A 433 21.30 -41.50 4.59
C LEU A 433 22.61 -42.01 5.21
N LYS A 434 22.68 -43.29 5.61
CA LYS A 434 23.94 -43.90 6.10
C LYS A 434 24.98 -44.00 4.98
N ARG A 435 24.56 -44.32 3.75
CA ARG A 435 25.43 -44.42 2.58
C ARG A 435 26.08 -43.07 2.25
N ILE A 436 25.30 -41.99 2.26
CA ILE A 436 25.77 -40.64 1.90
C ILE A 436 26.38 -39.88 3.09
N GLY A 437 26.10 -40.32 4.34
CA GLY A 437 26.55 -39.67 5.57
C GLY A 437 28.06 -39.38 5.67
N PRO A 438 28.97 -40.29 5.27
CA PRO A 438 30.41 -40.01 5.26
C PRO A 438 30.79 -38.81 4.36
N THR A 439 30.13 -38.66 3.21
CA THR A 439 30.34 -37.55 2.27
C THR A 439 29.79 -36.24 2.83
N LEU A 440 28.62 -36.27 3.48
CA LEU A 440 28.03 -35.11 4.17
C LEU A 440 28.98 -34.58 5.27
N LEU A 441 29.50 -35.48 6.12
CA LEU A 441 30.43 -35.12 7.19
C LEU A 441 31.77 -34.57 6.67
N ALA A 442 32.24 -35.06 5.51
CA ALA A 442 33.43 -34.54 4.87
C ALA A 442 33.20 -33.12 4.31
N MET A 443 32.04 -32.85 3.71
CA MET A 443 31.64 -31.52 3.24
C MET A 443 31.49 -30.53 4.39
N GLU A 444 30.84 -30.91 5.49
CA GLU A 444 30.72 -30.05 6.68
C GLU A 444 32.10 -29.68 7.25
N ARG A 445 33.02 -30.64 7.36
CA ARG A 445 34.39 -30.38 7.82
C ARG A 445 35.15 -29.44 6.89
N TYR A 446 35.02 -29.62 5.58
CA TYR A 446 35.65 -28.75 4.59
C TYR A 446 35.13 -27.30 4.67
N ILE A 447 33.81 -27.11 4.83
CA ILE A 447 33.22 -25.77 5.01
C ILE A 447 33.68 -25.14 6.33
N LEU A 448 33.75 -25.92 7.41
CA LEU A 448 34.24 -25.46 8.70
C LEU A 448 35.72 -25.05 8.62
N ASP A 449 36.54 -25.85 7.94
CA ASP A 449 37.96 -25.60 7.75
C ASP A 449 38.24 -24.42 6.80
N ASP A 450 37.45 -24.19 5.75
CA ASP A 450 37.54 -22.99 4.89
C ASP A 450 37.05 -21.73 5.62
N PHE A 451 36.01 -21.84 6.45
CA PHE A 451 35.54 -20.73 7.29
C PHE A 451 36.55 -20.35 8.37
N ILE A 452 37.22 -21.33 8.98
CA ILE A 452 38.34 -21.12 9.92
C ILE A 452 39.60 -20.65 9.17
N GLY A 453 39.86 -21.17 7.97
CA GLY A 453 40.96 -20.79 7.09
C GLY A 453 40.91 -19.33 6.63
N ARG A 454 39.74 -18.84 6.24
CA ARG A 454 39.53 -17.42 5.87
C ARG A 454 39.64 -16.49 7.07
N ASN A 455 39.21 -16.92 8.25
CA ASN A 455 39.36 -16.15 9.49
C ASN A 455 40.79 -16.18 10.05
N THR A 456 41.60 -17.20 9.72
CA THR A 456 43.02 -17.25 10.12
C THR A 456 43.94 -16.46 9.18
N VAL A 457 43.57 -16.25 7.91
CA VAL A 457 44.27 -15.30 7.01
C VAL A 457 43.99 -13.83 7.42
N GLY A 458 42.84 -13.54 8.02
CA GLY A 458 42.55 -12.23 8.63
C GLY A 458 43.26 -11.97 9.96
N LEU A 459 43.64 -13.02 10.70
CA LEU A 459 44.35 -12.91 11.99
C LEU A 459 45.87 -12.96 11.87
N SER A 460 46.43 -13.51 10.79
CA SER A 460 47.88 -13.53 10.56
C SER A 460 48.47 -12.18 10.14
N THR A 461 47.64 -11.22 9.72
CA THR A 461 48.09 -9.85 9.38
C THR A 461 48.11 -8.90 10.61
N ILE A 462 47.63 -9.34 11.78
CA ILE A 462 47.57 -8.50 13.00
C ILE A 462 48.70 -8.83 14.02
N TYR A 463 49.49 -9.89 13.81
CA TYR A 463 50.53 -10.31 14.77
C TYR A 463 52.00 -10.19 14.30
N THR A 464 52.31 -9.29 13.35
CA THR A 464 53.71 -8.99 12.95
C THR A 464 54.13 -7.52 13.04
N THR A 465 53.36 -6.64 13.68
CA THR A 465 53.79 -5.26 14.00
C THR A 465 53.57 -4.96 15.48
N GLY A 466 54.47 -5.48 16.32
CA GLY A 466 54.38 -5.24 17.77
C GLY A 466 55.63 -5.60 18.57
N LYS A 467 56.83 -5.49 18.00
CA LYS A 467 58.06 -5.47 18.82
C LYS A 467 58.24 -4.07 19.41
N GLY A 468 57.85 -3.90 20.67
CA GLY A 468 58.06 -2.66 21.40
C GLY A 468 57.80 -2.79 22.91
N LYS A 469 58.84 -3.20 23.65
CA LYS A 469 59.18 -2.87 25.05
C LYS A 469 58.08 -2.87 26.12
N PHE A 470 58.25 -3.73 27.14
CA PHE A 470 58.26 -3.45 28.59
C PHE A 470 58.64 -4.78 29.28
N SER A 471 59.89 -5.02 29.71
CA SER A 471 60.56 -4.60 30.96
C SER A 471 59.88 -5.12 32.23
N THR A 472 60.53 -6.12 32.88
CA THR A 472 60.86 -6.27 34.33
C THR A 472 59.78 -5.91 35.37
N THR A 473 59.51 -6.62 36.47
CA THR A 473 60.22 -7.65 37.27
C THR A 473 59.29 -7.98 38.44
N ASP A 474 59.65 -9.05 39.14
CA ASP A 474 59.43 -9.32 40.57
C ASP A 474 58.22 -10.15 41.06
N THR A 475 58.66 -11.22 41.74
CA THR A 475 58.04 -12.15 42.72
C THR A 475 57.06 -13.21 42.23
#